data_AF-A0A359MT68-F1
#
_entry.id   AF-A0A359MT68-F1
#
_cell.length_a   1.000
_cell.length_b   1.000
_cell.length_c   1.000
_cell.angle_alpha   90.00
_cell.angle_beta   90.00
_cell.angle_gamma   90.00
#
_symmetry.space_group_name_H-M   'P 1'
#
loop_
_entity.id
_entity.type
_entity.pdbx_description
1 polymer ?
#
loop_
_entity_poly.entity_id
_entity_poly.type
_entity_poly.pdbx_seq_one_letter_code
_entity_poly.pdbx_strand_id
1 'polypeptide(L)'
;MNHAITMELQFFLISILWGAIVLFAYDGFRIIRRIIRHNGFFLAIEDLIFWMIAGLFIFSMIYRENNGVIRGFSVMGMAIGMVLYHYILSDFLVSFITKIIRALLRPFRFIIKKIKQLLRFLTSIGKRMVNFLFRRLKKCNKSVRIKLNNRKQKRNAKKKKRRSKKALKKKKKAAGKAGQNRQEKQKRNIKQDSAQVKKRVNLEKL
;
A
#
# COMPACT_ATOMS: atom_id res chain seq x y z
N MET A 1 76.96 20.55 27.10
CA MET A 1 75.99 20.03 26.11
C MET A 1 75.36 21.21 25.40
N ASN A 2 75.34 21.21 24.06
CA ASN A 2 74.89 22.38 23.28
C ASN A 2 73.38 22.60 23.44
N HIS A 3 73.02 23.52 24.34
CA HIS A 3 71.63 23.85 24.67
C HIS A 3 70.79 24.25 23.44
N ALA A 4 71.42 24.87 22.43
CA ALA A 4 70.75 25.24 21.18
C ALA A 4 70.21 24.02 20.40
N ILE A 5 71.00 22.96 20.28
CA ILE A 5 70.63 21.76 19.52
C ILE A 5 69.52 20.98 20.23
N THR A 6 69.56 20.91 21.57
CA THR A 6 68.52 20.25 22.35
C THR A 6 67.18 20.99 22.28
N MET A 7 67.20 22.33 22.21
CA MET A 7 65.98 23.13 22.04
C MET A 7 65.37 22.92 20.66
N GLU A 8 66.18 22.96 19.60
CA GLU A 8 65.71 22.69 18.22
C GLU A 8 65.12 21.29 18.08
N LEU A 9 65.72 20.28 18.72
CA LEU A 9 65.21 18.91 18.70
C LEU A 9 63.87 18.78 19.46
N GLN A 10 63.71 19.45 20.60
CA GLN A 10 62.45 19.48 21.33
C GLN A 10 61.34 20.17 20.53
N PHE A 11 61.64 21.28 19.86
CA PHE A 11 60.69 21.93 18.95
C PHE A 11 60.29 21.01 17.79
N PHE A 12 61.22 20.24 17.25
CA PHE A 12 60.93 19.26 16.21
C PHE A 12 60.01 18.13 16.70
N LEU A 13 60.24 17.58 17.89
CA LEU A 13 59.36 16.56 18.48
C LEU A 13 57.96 17.10 18.79
N ILE A 14 57.87 18.33 19.28
CA ILE A 14 56.59 19.00 19.56
C ILE A 14 55.83 19.29 18.26
N SER A 15 56.51 19.68 17.19
CA SER A 15 55.93 19.82 15.84
C SER A 15 55.30 18.51 15.37
N ILE A 16 56.04 17.40 15.49
CA ILE A 16 55.56 16.06 15.14
C ILE A 16 54.34 15.68 15.98
N LEU A 17 54.35 15.94 17.29
CA LEU A 17 53.23 15.62 18.17
C LEU A 17 51.98 16.45 17.85
N TRP A 18 52.15 17.73 17.52
CA TRP A 18 51.05 18.59 17.08
C TRP A 18 50.48 18.16 15.73
N GLY A 19 51.34 17.78 14.78
CA GLY A 19 50.93 17.16 13.52
C GLY A 19 50.12 15.88 13.75
N ALA A 20 50.54 15.03 14.69
CA ALA A 20 49.85 13.80 15.05
C ALA A 20 48.48 14.04 15.71
N ILE A 21 48.38 15.01 16.64
CA ILE A 21 47.12 15.36 17.32
C ILE A 21 46.07 15.87 16.34
N VAL A 22 46.48 16.62 15.33
CA VAL A 22 45.51 17.10 14.34
C VAL A 22 45.22 16.13 13.23
N LEU A 23 46.15 15.22 12.92
CA LEU A 23 45.78 14.03 12.16
C LEU A 23 44.75 13.19 12.92
N PHE A 24 44.85 13.05 14.25
CA PHE A 24 43.85 12.35 15.07
C PHE A 24 42.48 13.06 15.06
N ALA A 25 42.47 14.39 15.19
CA ALA A 25 41.25 15.18 15.05
C ALA A 25 40.65 15.10 13.63
N TYR A 26 41.48 15.10 12.60
CA TYR A 26 41.08 14.93 11.20
C TYR A 26 40.44 13.56 10.94
N ASP A 27 40.98 12.50 11.56
CA ASP A 27 40.42 11.15 11.47
C ASP A 27 39.03 11.07 12.10
N GLY A 28 38.84 11.72 13.26
CA GLY A 28 37.53 11.84 13.90
C GLY A 28 36.49 12.44 12.97
N PHE A 29 36.81 13.55 12.29
CA PHE A 29 35.94 14.18 11.30
C PHE A 29 35.70 13.30 10.05
N ARG A 30 36.73 12.60 9.57
CA ARG A 30 36.64 11.73 8.38
C ARG A 30 35.77 10.49 8.63
N ILE A 31 35.79 9.96 9.85
CA ILE A 31 34.94 8.86 10.32
C ILE A 31 33.48 9.31 10.38
N ILE A 32 33.22 10.52 10.87
CA ILE A 32 31.86 11.12 10.90
C ILE A 32 31.31 11.26 9.47
N ARG A 33 32.13 11.69 8.50
CA ARG A 33 31.73 11.83 7.09
C ARG A 33 31.33 10.50 6.42
N ARG A 34 31.93 9.37 6.83
CA ARG A 34 31.64 8.04 6.25
C ARG A 34 30.50 7.31 6.94
N ILE A 35 30.17 7.67 8.18
CA ILE A 35 29.17 6.97 9.00
C ILE A 35 27.75 7.52 8.81
N ILE A 36 27.62 8.79 8.42
CA ILE A 36 26.33 9.45 8.33
C ILE A 36 25.83 9.49 6.88
N ARG A 37 24.75 8.74 6.60
CA ARG A 37 23.99 8.85 5.34
C ARG A 37 23.09 10.10 5.41
N HIS A 38 23.64 11.28 5.17
CA HIS A 38 22.86 12.52 5.06
C HIS A 38 22.88 13.11 3.65
N ASN A 39 21.78 13.79 3.28
CA ASN A 39 21.65 14.55 2.03
C ASN A 39 22.85 15.51 1.88
N GLY A 40 23.29 15.73 0.64
CA GLY A 40 24.55 16.44 0.30
C GLY A 40 24.78 17.81 0.96
N PHE A 41 23.76 18.42 1.56
CA PHE A 41 23.86 19.63 2.37
C PHE A 41 24.74 19.48 3.63
N PHE A 42 24.63 18.37 4.36
CA PHE A 42 25.50 18.13 5.52
C PHE A 42 26.95 17.88 5.10
N LEU A 43 27.16 17.25 3.93
CA LEU A 43 28.48 17.07 3.34
C LEU A 43 29.17 18.42 3.07
N ALA A 44 28.43 19.41 2.59
CA ALA A 44 28.96 20.74 2.29
C ALA A 44 29.33 21.52 3.57
N ILE A 45 28.53 21.40 4.63
CA ILE A 45 28.84 22.03 5.93
C ILE A 45 30.09 21.40 6.56
N GLU A 46 30.21 20.07 6.50
CA GLU A 46 31.40 19.37 6.99
C GLU A 46 32.65 19.73 6.18
N ASP A 47 32.55 19.88 4.85
CA ASP A 47 33.67 20.35 4.02
C ASP A 47 34.06 21.79 4.36
N LEU A 48 33.11 22.68 4.64
CA LEU A 48 33.38 24.05 5.06
C LEU A 48 34.13 24.09 6.41
N ILE A 49 33.67 23.28 7.38
CA ILE A 49 34.31 23.16 8.70
C ILE A 49 35.71 22.55 8.56
N PHE A 50 35.86 21.53 7.71
CA PHE A 50 37.16 20.93 7.44
C PHE A 50 38.13 21.94 6.82
N TRP A 51 37.69 22.73 5.84
CA TRP A 51 38.52 23.76 5.21
C TRP A 51 38.91 24.86 6.21
N MET A 52 37.99 25.25 7.10
CA MET A 52 38.32 26.18 8.19
C MET A 52 39.35 25.60 9.16
N ILE A 53 39.18 24.35 9.59
CA ILE A 53 40.11 23.70 10.52
C ILE A 53 41.47 23.47 9.85
N ALA A 54 41.50 23.03 8.60
CA ALA A 54 42.73 22.85 7.83
C ALA A 54 43.49 24.18 7.68
N GLY A 55 42.78 25.27 7.36
CA GLY A 55 43.35 26.61 7.29
C GLY A 55 43.87 27.10 8.65
N LEU A 56 43.07 26.98 9.71
CA LEU A 56 43.48 27.29 11.09
C LEU A 56 44.68 26.45 11.53
N PHE A 57 44.78 25.22 11.04
CA PHE A 57 45.86 24.33 11.43
C PHE A 57 47.18 24.68 10.75
N ILE A 58 47.15 24.90 9.44
CA ILE A 58 48.29 25.41 8.67
C ILE A 58 48.74 26.76 9.26
N PHE A 59 47.79 27.63 9.59
CA PHE A 59 48.06 28.94 10.17
C PHE A 59 48.66 28.84 11.59
N SER A 60 48.09 28.00 12.46
CA SER A 60 48.57 27.79 13.83
C SER A 60 49.95 27.15 13.86
N MET A 61 50.23 26.21 12.94
CA MET A 61 51.56 25.64 12.75
C MET A 61 52.58 26.73 12.39
N ILE A 62 52.31 27.53 11.36
CA ILE A 62 53.20 28.61 10.91
C ILE A 62 53.42 29.66 12.01
N TYR A 63 52.38 29.98 12.78
CA TYR A 63 52.44 31.01 13.82
C TYR A 63 53.26 30.56 15.04
N ARG A 64 53.11 29.30 15.45
CA ARG A 64 53.62 28.82 16.73
C ARG A 64 55.06 28.31 16.68
N GLU A 65 55.52 27.84 15.52
CA GLU A 65 56.85 27.26 15.39
C GLU A 65 57.95 28.31 15.19
N ASN A 66 57.62 29.54 14.79
CA ASN A 66 58.67 30.43 14.32
C ASN A 66 58.38 31.93 14.33
N ASN A 67 57.45 32.43 15.15
CA ASN A 67 57.06 33.85 15.12
C ASN A 67 56.77 34.37 13.68
N GLY A 68 56.33 33.50 12.76
CA GLY A 68 56.07 33.82 11.34
C GLY A 68 57.17 33.48 10.31
N VAL A 69 58.31 32.89 10.67
CA VAL A 69 59.37 32.50 9.69
C VAL A 69 59.15 31.09 9.14
N ILE A 70 58.91 30.97 7.83
CA ILE A 70 58.64 29.69 7.17
C ILE A 70 59.94 28.85 7.10
N ARG A 71 60.11 27.84 7.98
CA ARG A 71 61.18 26.83 7.86
C ARG A 71 60.67 25.63 7.06
N GLY A 72 61.38 25.25 6.00
CA GLY A 72 61.02 24.13 5.12
C GLY A 72 60.85 22.77 5.83
N PHE A 73 61.42 22.61 7.02
CA PHE A 73 61.27 21.42 7.86
C PHE A 73 59.81 21.19 8.32
N SER A 74 59.03 22.24 8.57
CA SER A 74 57.62 22.15 8.92
C SER A 74 56.78 21.64 7.74
N VAL A 75 57.07 22.15 6.53
CA VAL A 75 56.39 21.69 5.30
C VAL A 75 56.72 20.22 5.01
N MET A 76 57.97 19.81 5.22
CA MET A 76 58.37 18.41 5.07
C MET A 76 57.78 17.50 6.16
N GLY A 77 57.69 17.96 7.41
CA GLY A 77 57.00 17.24 8.49
C GLY A 77 55.52 16.99 8.15
N MET A 78 54.86 17.97 7.54
CA MET A 78 53.47 17.84 7.07
C MET A 78 53.35 16.87 5.88
N ALA A 79 54.27 16.94 4.91
CA ALA A 79 54.30 16.01 3.77
C ALA A 79 54.58 14.56 4.21
N ILE A 80 55.53 14.36 5.11
CA ILE A 80 55.87 13.05 5.67
C ILE A 80 54.68 12.52 6.50
N GLY A 81 54.05 13.36 7.32
CA GLY A 81 52.82 13.02 8.03
C GLY A 81 51.70 12.56 7.08
N MET A 82 51.55 13.23 5.93
CA MET A 82 50.56 12.88 4.91
C MET A 82 50.83 11.52 4.24
N VAL A 83 52.10 11.24 3.89
CA VAL A 83 52.51 9.98 3.23
C VAL A 83 52.48 8.79 4.17
N LEU A 84 53.03 8.92 5.37
CA LEU A 84 53.08 7.84 6.37
C LEU A 84 51.68 7.41 6.78
N TYR A 85 50.78 8.39 6.85
CA TYR A 85 49.38 8.17 7.16
C TYR A 85 48.64 7.47 6.01
N HIS A 86 48.90 7.80 4.74
CA HIS A 86 48.27 7.10 3.61
C HIS A 86 48.53 5.57 3.63
N TYR A 87 49.69 5.13 4.15
CA TYR A 87 50.05 3.71 4.27
C TYR A 87 49.45 3.01 5.49
N ILE A 88 49.41 3.66 6.66
CA ILE A 88 48.86 3.07 7.90
C ILE A 88 47.33 3.04 7.86
N LEU A 89 46.74 4.02 7.20
CA LEU A 89 45.32 4.31 7.29
C LEU A 89 44.45 3.43 6.38
N SER A 90 44.96 2.93 5.25
CA SER A 90 44.16 2.13 4.30
C SER A 90 43.53 0.90 4.97
N ASP A 91 44.31 0.16 5.74
CA ASP A 91 43.90 -1.15 6.25
C ASP A 91 43.09 -1.02 7.54
N PHE A 92 43.50 -0.10 8.43
CA PHE A 92 42.77 0.16 9.67
C PHE A 92 41.39 0.75 9.38
N LEU A 93 41.28 1.68 8.42
CA LEU A 93 39.99 2.26 8.03
C LEU A 93 39.04 1.23 7.44
N VAL A 94 39.49 0.40 6.48
CA VAL A 94 38.62 -0.59 5.83
C VAL A 94 38.06 -1.58 6.85
N SER A 95 38.88 -2.02 7.81
CA SER A 95 38.45 -2.91 8.89
C SER A 95 37.42 -2.26 9.82
N PHE A 96 37.66 -1.01 10.24
CA PHE A 96 36.77 -0.29 11.15
C PHE A 96 35.42 0.06 10.51
N ILE A 97 35.43 0.50 9.24
CA ILE A 97 34.23 0.80 8.46
C ILE A 97 33.37 -0.46 8.28
N THR A 98 33.97 -1.60 7.99
CA THR A 98 33.24 -2.85 7.83
C THR A 98 32.58 -3.30 9.14
N LYS A 99 33.19 -3.01 10.30
CA LYS A 99 32.58 -3.26 11.62
C LYS A 99 31.39 -2.34 11.88
N ILE A 100 31.53 -1.05 11.59
CA ILE A 100 30.49 -0.05 11.80
C ILE A 100 29.30 -0.25 10.87
N ILE A 101 29.54 -0.51 9.57
CA ILE A 101 28.49 -0.85 8.60
C ILE A 101 27.70 -2.06 9.12
N ARG A 102 28.39 -3.12 9.57
CA ARG A 102 27.71 -4.27 10.19
C ARG A 102 26.93 -3.89 11.44
N ALA A 103 27.46 -3.01 12.28
CA ALA A 103 26.80 -2.55 13.51
C ALA A 103 25.54 -1.72 13.21
N LEU A 104 25.53 -0.90 12.16
CA LEU A 104 24.40 -0.06 11.76
C LEU A 104 23.32 -0.83 10.98
N LEU A 105 23.71 -1.80 10.13
CA LEU A 105 22.76 -2.65 9.42
C LEU A 105 21.98 -3.60 10.34
N ARG A 106 22.57 -4.01 11.49
CA ARG A 106 21.92 -4.88 12.47
C ARG A 106 20.60 -4.30 13.02
N PRO A 107 20.55 -3.12 13.65
CA PRO A 107 19.32 -2.53 14.16
C PRO A 107 18.36 -2.18 13.02
N PHE A 108 18.86 -1.72 11.87
CA PHE A 108 18.01 -1.39 10.73
C PHE A 108 17.25 -2.62 10.19
N ARG A 109 17.92 -3.77 10.09
CA ARG A 109 17.29 -5.04 9.68
C ARG A 109 16.27 -5.54 10.71
N PHE A 110 16.50 -5.28 12.00
CA PHE A 110 15.55 -5.58 13.07
C PHE A 110 14.30 -4.69 12.98
N ILE A 111 14.47 -3.38 12.79
CA ILE A 111 13.38 -2.41 12.62
C ILE A 111 12.53 -2.77 11.39
N ILE A 112 13.15 -3.06 10.24
CA ILE A 112 12.42 -3.48 9.03
C ILE A 112 11.60 -4.76 9.29
N LYS A 113 12.17 -5.75 9.99
CA LYS A 113 11.44 -6.97 10.37
C LYS A 113 10.21 -6.65 11.23
N LYS A 114 10.35 -5.75 12.22
CA LYS A 114 9.24 -5.33 13.08
C LYS A 114 8.16 -4.59 12.30
N ILE A 115 8.52 -3.65 11.42
CA ILE A 115 7.56 -2.94 10.56
C ILE A 115 6.82 -3.91 9.64
N LYS A 116 7.51 -4.85 8.99
CA LYS A 116 6.86 -5.88 8.16
C LYS A 116 5.92 -6.77 8.96
N GLN A 117 6.27 -7.11 10.21
CA GLN A 117 5.39 -7.88 11.10
C GLN A 117 4.13 -7.09 11.45
N LEU A 118 4.26 -5.81 11.78
CA LEU A 118 3.12 -4.92 12.06
C LEU A 118 2.22 -4.76 10.83
N LEU A 119 2.80 -4.59 9.65
CA LEU A 119 2.05 -4.48 8.39
C LEU A 119 1.29 -5.78 8.05
N ARG A 120 1.89 -6.95 8.27
CA ARG A 120 1.21 -8.24 8.13
C ARG A 120 0.03 -8.37 9.11
N PHE A 121 0.20 -7.90 10.34
CA PHE A 121 -0.88 -7.90 11.32
C PHE A 121 -2.03 -6.97 10.89
N LEU A 122 -1.71 -5.74 10.46
CA LEU A 122 -2.70 -4.75 10.04
C LEU A 122 -3.48 -5.21 8.79
N THR A 123 -2.77 -5.78 7.81
CA THR A 123 -3.40 -6.36 6.60
C THR A 123 -4.27 -7.57 6.93
N SER A 124 -3.91 -8.37 7.94
CA SER A 124 -4.75 -9.48 8.40
C SER A 124 -6.08 -9.00 9.02
N ILE A 125 -6.05 -7.89 9.76
CA ILE A 125 -7.25 -7.25 10.32
C ILE A 125 -8.11 -6.67 9.19
N GLY A 126 -7.50 -5.94 8.25
CA GLY A 126 -8.20 -5.39 7.09
C GLY A 126 -8.91 -6.47 6.28
N LYS A 127 -8.22 -7.58 5.96
CA LYS A 127 -8.83 -8.74 5.28
C LYS A 127 -9.99 -9.34 6.07
N ARG A 128 -9.87 -9.45 7.39
CA ARG A 128 -10.95 -9.96 8.25
C ARG A 128 -12.18 -9.06 8.22
N MET A 129 -11.99 -7.74 8.30
CA MET A 129 -13.06 -6.75 8.17
C MET A 129 -13.74 -6.79 6.80
N VAL A 130 -12.95 -6.81 5.72
CA VAL A 130 -13.47 -6.90 4.35
C VAL A 130 -14.27 -8.18 4.16
N ASN A 131 -13.76 -9.34 4.60
CA ASN A 131 -14.50 -10.61 4.54
C ASN A 131 -15.80 -10.57 5.36
N PHE A 132 -15.79 -9.88 6.51
CA PHE A 132 -17.00 -9.70 7.31
C PHE A 132 -18.04 -8.83 6.59
N LEU A 133 -17.62 -7.70 6.00
CA LEU A 133 -18.49 -6.86 5.16
C LEU A 133 -19.01 -7.63 3.95
N PHE A 134 -18.15 -8.36 3.25
CA PHE A 134 -18.52 -9.14 2.07
C PHE A 134 -19.56 -10.23 2.41
N ARG A 135 -19.42 -10.88 3.57
CA ARG A 135 -20.42 -11.83 4.09
C ARG A 135 -21.76 -11.15 4.39
N ARG A 136 -21.76 -9.96 4.99
CA ARG A 136 -22.99 -9.17 5.23
C ARG A 136 -23.64 -8.73 3.91
N LEU A 137 -22.86 -8.20 2.97
CA LEU A 137 -23.32 -7.80 1.64
C LEU A 137 -23.93 -8.98 0.89
N LYS A 138 -23.32 -10.16 0.95
CA LYS A 138 -23.86 -11.38 0.32
C LYS A 138 -25.21 -11.80 0.92
N LYS A 139 -25.40 -11.66 2.25
CA LYS A 139 -26.70 -11.90 2.90
C LYS A 139 -27.75 -10.90 2.43
N CYS A 140 -27.42 -9.60 2.41
CA CYS A 140 -28.33 -8.57 1.92
C CYS A 140 -28.71 -8.80 0.45
N ASN A 141 -27.74 -9.09 -0.41
CA ASN A 141 -27.98 -9.39 -1.82
C ASN A 141 -28.89 -10.63 -2.00
N LYS A 142 -28.66 -11.70 -1.22
CA LYS A 142 -29.51 -12.89 -1.23
C LYS A 142 -30.95 -12.57 -0.80
N SER A 143 -31.13 -11.80 0.27
CA SER A 143 -32.45 -11.37 0.75
C SER A 143 -33.19 -10.50 -0.25
N VAL A 144 -32.50 -9.56 -0.92
CA VAL A 144 -33.07 -8.72 -1.98
C VAL A 144 -33.49 -9.57 -3.18
N ARG A 145 -32.64 -10.49 -3.63
CA ARG A 145 -32.96 -11.42 -4.73
C ARG A 145 -34.18 -12.28 -4.43
N ILE A 146 -34.29 -12.82 -3.21
CA ILE A 146 -35.46 -13.61 -2.76
C ILE A 146 -36.72 -12.74 -2.77
N LYS A 147 -36.66 -11.52 -2.25
CA LYS A 147 -37.80 -10.60 -2.20
C LYS A 147 -38.30 -10.22 -3.60
N LEU A 148 -37.38 -10.01 -4.54
CA LEU A 148 -37.68 -9.77 -5.95
C LEU A 148 -38.35 -10.99 -6.60
N ASN A 149 -37.80 -12.20 -6.42
CA ASN A 149 -38.39 -13.42 -6.97
C ASN A 149 -39.79 -13.70 -6.39
N ASN A 150 -39.99 -13.57 -5.09
CA ASN A 150 -41.29 -13.73 -4.45
C ASN A 150 -42.31 -12.70 -4.95
N ARG A 151 -41.90 -11.44 -5.16
CA ARG A 151 -42.76 -10.41 -5.78
C ARG A 151 -43.14 -10.79 -7.22
N LYS A 152 -42.20 -11.30 -8.02
CA LYS A 152 -42.44 -11.75 -9.40
C LYS A 152 -43.40 -12.94 -9.44
N GLN A 153 -43.21 -13.92 -8.56
CA GLN A 153 -44.06 -15.11 -8.43
C GLN A 153 -45.50 -14.74 -8.01
N LYS A 154 -45.67 -13.84 -7.02
CA LYS A 154 -46.99 -13.31 -6.61
C LYS A 154 -47.70 -12.58 -7.75
N ARG A 155 -46.99 -11.77 -8.56
CA ARG A 155 -47.57 -11.11 -9.76
C ARG A 155 -48.04 -12.14 -10.79
N ASN A 156 -47.24 -13.17 -11.06
CA ASN A 156 -47.58 -14.23 -12.02
C ASN A 156 -48.78 -15.07 -11.54
N ALA A 157 -48.84 -15.43 -10.25
CA ALA A 157 -49.99 -16.12 -9.66
C ALA A 157 -51.28 -15.29 -9.76
N LYS A 158 -51.22 -13.98 -9.46
CA LYS A 158 -52.37 -13.07 -9.66
C LYS A 158 -52.81 -13.01 -11.13
N LYS A 159 -51.87 -12.93 -12.09
CA LYS A 159 -52.19 -12.97 -13.53
C LYS A 159 -52.85 -14.30 -13.94
N LYS A 160 -52.33 -15.44 -13.49
CA LYS A 160 -52.90 -16.78 -13.78
C LYS A 160 -54.32 -16.91 -13.20
N LYS A 161 -54.54 -16.47 -11.95
CA LYS A 161 -55.87 -16.47 -11.31
C LYS A 161 -56.86 -15.53 -12.02
N ARG A 162 -56.42 -14.38 -12.52
CA ARG A 162 -57.25 -13.49 -13.36
C ARG A 162 -57.61 -14.15 -14.70
N ARG A 163 -56.66 -14.81 -15.37
CA ARG A 163 -56.89 -15.54 -16.63
C ARG A 163 -57.86 -16.72 -16.43
N SER A 164 -57.69 -17.53 -15.38
CA SER A 164 -58.59 -18.65 -15.09
C SER A 164 -60.01 -18.19 -14.73
N LYS A 165 -60.16 -17.12 -13.94
CA LYS A 165 -61.47 -16.49 -13.67
C LYS A 165 -62.15 -15.98 -14.94
N LYS A 166 -61.41 -15.34 -15.85
CA LYS A 166 -61.94 -14.90 -17.16
C LYS A 166 -62.37 -16.08 -18.02
N ALA A 167 -61.56 -17.14 -18.09
CA ALA A 167 -61.88 -18.37 -18.84
C ALA A 167 -63.12 -19.07 -18.27
N LEU A 168 -63.24 -19.19 -16.95
CA LEU A 168 -64.40 -19.79 -16.29
C LEU A 168 -65.68 -18.98 -16.54
N LYS A 169 -65.61 -17.64 -16.46
CA LYS A 169 -66.75 -16.77 -16.82
C LYS A 169 -67.15 -16.95 -18.29
N LYS A 170 -66.18 -17.07 -19.21
CA LYS A 170 -66.45 -17.30 -20.64
C LYS A 170 -67.10 -18.67 -20.89
N LYS A 171 -66.61 -19.74 -20.24
CA LYS A 171 -67.24 -21.08 -20.27
C LYS A 171 -68.68 -21.06 -19.74
N LYS A 172 -68.92 -20.44 -18.57
CA LYS A 172 -70.28 -20.33 -18.00
C LYS A 172 -71.25 -19.59 -18.94
N LYS A 173 -70.81 -18.48 -19.55
CA LYS A 173 -71.62 -17.74 -20.55
C LYS A 173 -71.91 -18.59 -21.79
N ALA A 174 -70.93 -19.34 -22.30
CA ALA A 174 -71.12 -20.22 -23.45
C ALA A 174 -72.09 -21.37 -23.15
N ALA A 175 -71.99 -22.00 -21.97
CA ALA A 175 -72.89 -23.06 -21.52
C ALA A 175 -74.34 -22.55 -21.35
N GLY A 176 -74.52 -21.35 -20.78
CA GLY A 176 -75.83 -20.72 -20.66
C GLY A 176 -76.49 -20.46 -22.03
N LYS A 177 -75.73 -19.92 -22.99
CA LYS A 177 -76.21 -19.73 -24.38
C LYS A 177 -76.54 -21.06 -25.06
N ALA A 178 -75.73 -22.10 -24.88
CA ALA A 178 -76.00 -23.42 -25.43
C ALA A 178 -77.25 -24.08 -24.80
N GLY A 179 -77.49 -23.87 -23.50
CA GLY A 179 -78.68 -24.33 -22.80
C GLY A 179 -79.96 -23.63 -23.30
N GLN A 180 -79.91 -22.29 -23.45
CA GLN A 180 -81.02 -21.52 -24.04
C GLN A 180 -81.33 -21.98 -25.47
N ASN A 181 -80.31 -22.13 -26.33
CA ASN A 181 -80.50 -22.64 -27.69
C ASN A 181 -81.07 -24.07 -27.71
N ARG A 182 -80.67 -24.96 -26.79
CA ARG A 182 -81.23 -26.33 -26.69
C ARG A 182 -82.70 -26.31 -26.29
N GLN A 183 -83.07 -25.51 -25.29
CA GLN A 183 -84.47 -25.36 -24.87
C GLN A 183 -85.33 -24.75 -25.97
N GLU A 184 -84.82 -23.75 -26.69
CA GLU A 184 -85.51 -23.15 -27.82
C GLU A 184 -85.73 -24.16 -28.96
N LYS A 185 -84.71 -24.99 -29.25
CA LYS A 185 -84.80 -26.05 -30.26
C LYS A 185 -85.82 -27.13 -29.88
N GLN A 186 -85.88 -27.55 -28.61
CA GLN A 186 -86.91 -28.47 -28.12
C GLN A 186 -88.31 -27.89 -28.22
N LYS A 187 -88.51 -26.62 -27.82
CA LYS A 187 -89.81 -25.94 -27.98
C LYS A 187 -90.26 -25.85 -29.44
N ARG A 188 -89.33 -25.62 -30.37
CA ARG A 188 -89.61 -25.62 -31.82
C ARG A 188 -90.04 -27.00 -32.31
N ASN A 189 -89.34 -28.07 -31.94
CA ASN A 189 -89.73 -29.43 -32.30
C ASN A 189 -91.11 -29.81 -31.75
N ILE A 190 -91.37 -29.56 -30.46
CA ILE A 190 -92.69 -29.85 -29.84
C ILE A 190 -93.82 -29.10 -30.56
N LYS A 191 -93.58 -27.84 -30.98
CA LYS A 191 -94.55 -27.07 -31.78
C LYS A 191 -94.77 -27.67 -33.17
N GLN A 192 -93.72 -28.19 -33.82
CA GLN A 192 -93.84 -28.85 -35.12
C GLN A 192 -94.61 -30.17 -35.02
N ASP A 193 -94.30 -31.00 -34.01
CA ASP A 193 -94.98 -32.28 -33.78
C ASP A 193 -96.47 -32.06 -33.50
N SER A 194 -96.81 -31.10 -32.63
CA SER A 194 -98.21 -30.75 -32.34
C SER A 194 -98.95 -30.15 -33.53
N ALA A 195 -98.28 -29.40 -34.42
CA ALA A 195 -98.87 -28.93 -35.67
C ALA A 195 -99.08 -30.06 -36.69
N GLN A 196 -98.18 -31.03 -36.78
CA GLN A 196 -98.35 -32.23 -37.60
C GLN A 196 -99.51 -33.10 -37.12
N VAL A 197 -99.63 -33.31 -35.80
CA VAL A 197 -100.76 -34.04 -35.21
C VAL A 197 -102.09 -33.33 -35.49
N LYS A 198 -102.16 -32.01 -35.30
CA LYS A 198 -103.36 -31.22 -35.65
C LYS A 198 -103.74 -31.34 -37.14
N LYS A 199 -102.76 -31.32 -38.05
CA LYS A 199 -103.02 -31.55 -39.48
C LYS A 199 -103.55 -32.97 -39.76
N ARG A 200 -103.00 -34.00 -39.11
CA ARG A 200 -103.50 -35.39 -39.26
C ARG A 200 -104.93 -35.55 -38.74
N VAL A 201 -105.24 -35.00 -37.56
CA VAL A 201 -106.60 -35.07 -36.97
C VAL A 201 -107.64 -34.32 -37.80
N ASN A 202 -107.27 -33.25 -38.50
CA ASN A 202 -108.17 -32.56 -39.43
C ASN A 202 -108.36 -33.30 -40.77
N LEU A 203 -107.43 -34.17 -41.17
CA LEU A 203 -107.58 -35.01 -42.37
C LEU A 203 -108.46 -36.24 -42.12
N GLU A 204 -108.51 -36.75 -40.89
CA GLU A 204 -109.35 -37.90 -40.52
C GLU A 204 -110.81 -37.51 -40.19
N LYS A 205 -111.15 -36.21 -40.23
CA LYS A 205 -112.50 -35.68 -39.97
C LYS A 205 -113.23 -35.19 -41.24
N LEU A 206 -112.68 -35.50 -42.41
CA LEU A 206 -113.23 -35.22 -43.75
C LEU A 206 -113.59 -36.55 -44.42
#